data_AF-A0A6G3WJT8-F1
#
_entry.id   AF-A0A6G3WJT8-F1
#
_cell.length_a   1.000
_cell.length_b   1.000
_cell.length_c   1.000
_cell.angle_alpha   90.00
_cell.angle_beta   90.00
_cell.angle_gamma   90.00
#
_symmetry.space_group_name_H-M   'P 1'
#
loop_
_entity.id
_entity.type
_entity.pdbx_description
1 polymer ?
#
loop_
_entity_poly.entity_id
_entity_poly.type
_entity_poly.pdbx_seq_one_letter_code
_entity_poly.pdbx_strand_id
1 'polypeptide(L)'
;FQRLLKFGRRLGLSFVAVVHHLSDVVDGAAAKEAAAILKMASTRTIYAQKTDEARATGRVIGLPRWAVEIIPTLTPGIAVWDV
;
A
#
# COMPACT_ATOMS: atom_id res chain seq x y z
N PHE A 1 -14.23 -7.13 8.95
CA PHE A 1 -12.91 -6.46 8.95
C PHE A 1 -12.99 -4.94 8.69
N GLN A 2 -13.61 -4.46 7.61
CA GLN A 2 -13.71 -3.00 7.32
C GLN A 2 -14.28 -2.13 8.46
N ARG A 3 -15.30 -2.60 9.20
CA ARG A 3 -15.82 -1.88 10.39
C ARG A 3 -14.75 -1.70 11.46
N LEU A 4 -13.90 -2.70 11.70
CA LEU A 4 -12.82 -2.63 12.69
C LEU A 4 -11.83 -1.51 12.32
N LEU A 5 -11.41 -1.45 11.05
CA LEU A 5 -10.52 -0.39 10.56
C LEU A 5 -11.16 1.00 10.68
N LYS A 6 -12.46 1.13 10.37
CA LYS A 6 -13.17 2.41 10.46
C LYS A 6 -13.31 2.91 11.89
N PHE A 7 -13.61 2.03 12.83
CA PHE A 7 -13.84 2.41 14.23
C PHE A 7 -12.59 2.37 15.09
N GLY A 8 -11.52 1.69 14.65
CA GLY A 8 -10.32 1.51 15.44
C GLY A 8 -9.62 2.82 15.83
N ARG A 9 -9.70 3.88 15.01
CA ARG A 9 -9.24 5.22 15.41
C ARG A 9 -9.90 5.71 16.69
N ARG A 10 -11.22 5.51 16.85
CA ARG A 10 -11.95 5.92 18.06
C ARG A 10 -11.65 5.02 19.26
N LEU A 11 -11.08 3.83 19.02
CA LEU A 11 -10.68 2.87 20.04
C LEU A 11 -9.18 2.97 20.37
N GLY A 12 -8.45 3.94 19.81
CA GLY A 12 -7.00 4.08 20.03
C GLY A 12 -6.15 2.99 19.35
N LEU A 13 -6.68 2.30 18.35
CA LEU A 13 -5.97 1.22 17.66
C LEU A 13 -5.17 1.75 16.47
N SER A 14 -3.95 1.23 16.32
CA SER A 14 -3.12 1.39 15.12
C SER A 14 -3.06 0.06 14.35
N PHE A 15 -3.25 0.13 13.03
CA PHE A 15 -3.16 -1.04 12.15
C PHE A 15 -2.00 -0.87 11.19
N VAL A 16 -1.14 -1.90 11.14
CA VAL A 16 0.00 -1.98 10.23
C VAL A 16 -0.14 -3.27 9.43
N ALA A 17 -0.01 -3.17 8.12
CA ALA A 17 0.03 -4.31 7.22
C ALA A 17 1.33 -4.26 6.41
N VAL A 18 2.01 -5.40 6.30
CA VAL A 18 3.22 -5.57 5.50
C VAL A 18 2.93 -6.62 4.43
N VAL A 19 3.24 -6.30 3.18
CA VAL A 19 2.87 -7.10 2.02
C VAL A 19 4.06 -7.20 1.08
N HIS A 20 4.33 -8.40 0.55
CA HIS A 20 5.40 -8.63 -0.42
C HIS A 20 5.00 -8.20 -1.84
N HIS A 21 3.84 -8.64 -2.34
CA HIS A 21 3.30 -8.18 -3.62
C HIS A 21 1.88 -7.65 -3.45
N LEU A 22 1.61 -6.49 -4.05
CA LEU A 22 0.27 -5.90 -4.00
C LEU A 22 -0.78 -6.82 -4.65
N SER A 23 -0.40 -7.57 -5.68
CA SER A 23 -1.22 -8.58 -6.38
C SER A 23 -1.78 -9.65 -5.44
N ASP A 24 -0.99 -10.13 -4.47
CA ASP A 24 -1.41 -11.16 -3.50
C ASP A 24 -2.63 -10.70 -2.69
N VAL A 25 -2.76 -9.39 -2.57
CA VAL A 25 -3.73 -8.71 -1.73
C VAL A 25 -4.91 -8.21 -2.56
N VAL A 26 -4.74 -7.87 -3.85
CA VAL A 26 -5.83 -7.38 -4.72
C VAL A 26 -6.53 -8.47 -5.54
N ASP A 27 -5.92 -9.63 -5.77
CA ASP A 27 -6.49 -10.71 -6.60
C ASP A 27 -7.05 -11.89 -5.78
N GLY A 28 -6.88 -11.88 -4.46
CA GLY A 28 -7.29 -12.97 -3.57
C GLY A 28 -8.73 -12.88 -3.05
N ALA A 29 -9.17 -13.90 -2.30
CA ALA A 29 -10.49 -13.92 -1.65
C ALA A 29 -10.72 -12.73 -0.69
N ALA A 30 -9.65 -12.09 -0.20
CA ALA A 30 -9.68 -10.92 0.66
C ALA A 30 -9.50 -9.58 -0.09
N ALA A 31 -9.54 -9.58 -1.42
CA ALA A 31 -9.31 -8.41 -2.29
C ALA A 31 -10.10 -7.15 -1.87
N LYS A 32 -11.34 -7.35 -1.42
CA LYS A 32 -12.24 -6.26 -1.04
C LYS A 32 -11.85 -5.62 0.30
N GLU A 33 -11.41 -6.43 1.26
CA GLU A 33 -10.91 -5.99 2.57
C GLU A 33 -9.55 -5.32 2.43
N ALA A 34 -8.68 -5.93 1.65
CA ALA A 34 -7.38 -5.45 1.23
C ALA A 34 -7.42 -4.05 0.59
N ALA A 35 -8.26 -3.88 -0.43
CA ALA A 35 -8.47 -2.59 -1.09
C ALA A 35 -8.97 -1.53 -0.10
N ALA A 36 -9.78 -1.92 0.89
CA ALA A 36 -10.25 -1.00 1.92
C ALA A 36 -9.14 -0.61 2.91
N ILE A 37 -8.23 -1.52 3.28
CA ILE A 37 -7.03 -1.15 4.06
C ILE A 37 -6.22 -0.12 3.28
N LEU A 38 -5.89 -0.42 2.01
CA LEU A 38 -5.05 0.43 1.17
C LEU A 38 -5.66 1.83 0.97
N LYS A 39 -6.99 1.91 0.84
CA LYS A 39 -7.72 3.18 0.70
C LYS A 39 -7.82 3.96 2.01
N MET A 40 -7.80 3.28 3.15
CA MET A 40 -7.95 3.91 4.48
C MET A 40 -6.62 4.17 5.19
N ALA A 41 -5.53 3.58 4.70
CA ALA A 41 -4.19 3.79 5.22
C ALA A 41 -3.85 5.28 5.14
N SER A 42 -3.48 5.85 6.28
CA SER A 42 -3.05 7.26 6.37
C SER A 42 -1.59 7.44 6.00
N THR A 43 -0.87 6.33 5.94
CA THR A 43 0.55 6.29 5.62
C THR A 43 0.80 5.05 4.78
N ARG A 44 1.56 5.20 3.70
CA ARG A 44 2.02 4.11 2.84
C ARG A 44 3.53 4.23 2.66
N THR A 45 4.25 3.14 2.89
CA THR A 45 5.69 3.04 2.69
C THR A 45 5.95 2.03 1.59
N ILE A 46 6.50 2.47 0.47
CA ILE A 46 6.72 1.65 -0.72
C ILE A 46 8.23 1.47 -0.91
N TYR A 47 8.71 0.26 -0.67
CA TYR A 47 10.09 -0.14 -0.95
C TYR A 47 10.28 -0.46 -2.43
N ALA A 48 11.51 -0.83 -2.80
CA ALA A 48 11.85 -1.24 -4.15
C ALA A 48 10.88 -2.31 -4.69
N GLN A 49 10.40 -2.10 -5.92
CA GLN A 49 9.55 -3.03 -6.66
C GLN A 49 10.05 -3.15 -8.10
N LYS A 50 9.71 -4.23 -8.80
CA LYS A 50 9.99 -4.31 -10.24
C LYS A 50 9.19 -3.22 -10.97
N THR A 51 9.66 -2.79 -12.14
CA THR A 51 9.03 -1.71 -12.92
C THR A 51 7.53 -1.91 -13.14
N ASP A 52 7.10 -3.13 -13.47
CA ASP A 52 5.69 -3.42 -13.72
C ASP A 52 4.85 -3.42 -12.42
N GLU A 53 5.42 -3.89 -11.31
CA GLU A 53 4.81 -3.83 -9.99
C GLU A 53 4.67 -2.37 -9.52
N ALA A 54 5.71 -1.55 -9.69
CA ALA A 54 5.68 -0.13 -9.34
C ALA A 54 4.57 0.61 -10.11
N ARG A 55 4.40 0.30 -11.40
CA ARG A 55 3.31 0.84 -12.22
C ARG A 55 1.93 0.37 -11.75
N ALA A 56 1.78 -0.90 -11.39
CA ALA A 56 0.53 -1.44 -10.88
C ALA A 56 0.17 -0.79 -9.53
N THR A 57 1.12 -0.76 -8.60
CA THR A 57 1.02 -0.07 -7.31
C THR A 57 0.61 1.38 -7.51
N GLY A 58 1.31 2.13 -8.37
CA GLY A 58 0.99 3.52 -8.65
C GLY A 58 -0.44 3.74 -9.13
N ARG A 59 -0.97 2.86 -9.97
CA ARG A 59 -2.38 2.93 -10.40
C ARG A 59 -3.36 2.63 -9.27
N VAL A 60 -3.07 1.62 -8.45
CA VAL A 60 -3.99 1.17 -7.38
C VAL A 60 -4.09 2.18 -6.25
N ILE A 61 -2.96 2.75 -5.81
CA ILE A 61 -2.92 3.66 -4.66
C ILE A 61 -2.78 5.14 -5.04
N GLY A 62 -2.70 5.45 -6.34
CA GLY A 62 -2.73 6.82 -6.85
C GLY A 62 -1.41 7.58 -6.68
N LEU A 63 -0.27 6.90 -6.83
CA LEU A 63 1.04 7.56 -6.69
C LEU A 63 1.31 8.54 -7.83
N PRO A 64 1.99 9.66 -7.56
CA PRO A 64 2.45 10.56 -8.60
C PRO A 64 3.49 9.88 -9.50
N ARG A 65 3.58 10.35 -10.75
CA ARG A 65 4.46 9.77 -11.77
C ARG A 65 5.92 9.63 -11.31
N TRP A 66 6.46 10.65 -10.65
CA TRP A 66 7.85 10.64 -10.16
C TRP A 66 8.10 9.49 -9.17
N ALA A 67 7.12 9.18 -8.32
CA ALA A 67 7.23 8.11 -7.32
C ALA A 67 7.28 6.74 -8.03
N VAL A 68 6.40 6.54 -9.02
CA VAL A 68 6.40 5.31 -9.83
C VAL A 68 7.73 5.13 -10.59
N GLU A 69 8.33 6.23 -11.06
CA GLU A 69 9.60 6.20 -11.79
C GLU A 69 10.81 5.90 -10.89
N ILE A 70 10.82 6.34 -9.62
CA ILE A 70 11.95 6.12 -8.70
C ILE A 70 11.87 4.81 -7.92
N ILE A 71 10.67 4.25 -7.67
CA ILE A 71 10.49 3.00 -6.90
C ILE A 71 11.41 1.85 -7.39
N PRO A 72 11.58 1.60 -8.69
CA PRO A 72 12.44 0.50 -9.16
C PRO A 72 13.93 0.71 -8.91
N THR A 73 14.37 1.94 -8.63
CA THR A 73 15.78 2.27 -8.41
C THR A 73 16.15 2.34 -6.93
N LEU A 74 15.19 2.14 -6.03
CA LEU A 74 15.43 2.21 -4.59
C LEU A 74 16.34 1.06 -4.15
N THR A 75 17.28 1.37 -3.25
CA THR A 75 18.13 0.37 -2.61
C THR A 75 17.52 -0.10 -1.29
N PRO A 76 17.97 -1.24 -0.72
CA PRO A 76 17.53 -1.67 0.59
C PRO A 76 17.62 -0.55 1.63
N GLY A 77 16.56 -0.41 2.44
CA GLY A 77 16.45 0.65 3.45
C GLY A 77 15.89 1.99 2.94
N ILE A 78 15.70 2.16 1.63
CA ILE A 78 15.08 3.36 1.04
C ILE A 78 13.66 3.04 0.57
N ALA A 79 12.73 3.95 0.86
CA ALA A 79 11.33 3.84 0.47
C ALA A 79 10.76 5.19 0.04
N VAL A 80 9.72 5.15 -0.79
CA VAL A 80 8.79 6.28 -0.95
C VAL A 80 7.84 6.27 0.24
N TRP A 81 7.74 7.40 0.93
CA TRP A 81 6.77 7.63 2.00
C TRP A 81 5.67 8.55 1.49
N ASP A 82 4.44 8.05 1.47
CA ASP A 82 3.24 8.73 1.03
C ASP A 82 2.25 8.87 2.20
N VAL A 83 1.76 10.10 2.44
CA VAL A 83 0.92 10.51 3.58
C VAL A 83 -0.23 11.41 3.13
#